data_AF-A0A497YEI1-F1
#
_entry.id   AF-A0A497YEI1-F1
#
_cell.length_a   1.000
_cell.length_b   1.000
_cell.length_c   1.000
_cell.angle_alpha   90.00
_cell.angle_beta   90.00
_cell.angle_gamma   90.00
#
_symmetry.space_group_name_H-M   'P 1'
#
loop_
_entity.id
_entity.type
_entity.pdbx_description
1 polymer ?
#
loop_
_entity_poly.entity_id
_entity_poly.type
_entity_poly.pdbx_seq_one_letter_code
_entity_poly.pdbx_strand_id
1 'polypeptide(L)'
;MDKLNNRLRSEVASNKDVTIVKELAWHVPLVSYDVSFARVKRLKMDILMKMLLLAFQEADIRRPAALAEMLFVEELFIRDLIDKMHSTQLIRLDAKGYRLTDKGHGHLEKGIFEEAMEDDEAIVSFSAVHDSYGLLEDVLEEGGQNLPSYRYALSRNADTERIHELLTEEKNSAEDGYQVIVSDVSSCEELGTEHIPCIEFQLYDQKQDLFYARVWNSRLGAWDGVLEKQIEEKELVEWREAMKNA
;
A
#
# COMPACT_ATOMS: atom_id res chain seq x y z
N MET A 1 1.59 25.33 -19.43
CA MET A 1 0.77 25.72 -18.27
C MET A 1 -0.24 26.82 -18.61
N ASP A 2 0.11 27.83 -19.40
CA ASP A 2 -0.75 28.99 -19.65
C ASP A 2 -2.14 28.67 -20.23
N LYS A 3 -2.24 27.71 -21.17
CA LYS A 3 -3.54 27.29 -21.71
C LYS A 3 -4.44 26.65 -20.64
N LEU A 4 -3.85 25.83 -19.77
CA LEU A 4 -4.58 25.19 -18.67
C LEU A 4 -5.03 26.26 -17.67
N ASN A 5 -4.13 27.16 -17.28
CA ASN A 5 -4.45 28.23 -16.35
C ASN A 5 -5.59 29.13 -16.87
N ASN A 6 -5.51 29.58 -18.13
CA ASN A 6 -6.57 30.36 -18.75
C ASN A 6 -7.92 29.62 -18.79
N ARG A 7 -7.90 28.31 -19.03
CA ARG A 7 -9.11 27.47 -18.99
C ARG A 7 -9.70 27.44 -17.59
N LEU A 8 -8.88 27.10 -16.58
CA LEU A 8 -9.33 26.99 -15.19
C LEU A 8 -9.83 28.33 -14.67
N ARG A 9 -9.12 29.43 -14.95
CA ARG A 9 -9.52 30.79 -14.61
C ARG A 9 -10.89 31.14 -15.19
N SER A 10 -11.15 30.75 -16.44
CA SER A 10 -12.45 30.97 -17.09
C SER A 10 -13.56 30.12 -16.44
N GLU A 11 -13.23 28.92 -15.99
CA GLU A 11 -14.14 28.01 -15.29
C GLU A 11 -14.56 28.58 -13.93
N VAL A 12 -13.62 29.01 -13.07
CA VAL A 12 -13.94 29.58 -11.75
C VAL A 12 -14.60 30.97 -11.85
N ALA A 13 -14.26 31.77 -12.86
CA ALA A 13 -14.88 33.08 -13.11
C ALA A 13 -16.19 33.01 -13.94
N SER A 14 -16.71 31.81 -14.21
CA SER A 14 -17.96 31.65 -14.97
C SER A 14 -19.19 32.20 -14.22
N ASN A 15 -19.15 32.20 -12.88
CA ASN A 15 -20.15 32.83 -12.04
C ASN A 15 -19.85 34.32 -11.88
N LYS A 16 -20.77 35.19 -12.31
CA LYS A 16 -20.62 36.65 -12.26
C LYS A 16 -20.52 37.22 -10.84
N ASP A 17 -21.05 36.49 -9.86
CA ASP A 17 -21.01 36.90 -8.46
C ASP A 17 -19.67 36.54 -7.78
N VAL A 18 -18.80 35.77 -8.46
CA VAL A 18 -17.53 35.30 -7.93
C VAL A 18 -16.37 36.11 -8.53
N THR A 19 -15.51 36.61 -7.66
CA THR A 19 -14.29 37.35 -8.05
C THR A 19 -13.04 36.58 -7.62
N ILE A 20 -12.03 36.51 -8.49
CA ILE A 20 -10.72 35.97 -8.14
C ILE A 20 -9.94 37.04 -7.38
N VAL A 21 -9.67 36.77 -6.11
CA VAL A 21 -8.92 37.65 -5.22
C VAL A 21 -7.42 37.45 -5.41
N LYS A 22 -7.00 36.20 -5.56
CA LYS A 22 -5.59 35.82 -5.71
C LYS A 22 -5.47 34.57 -6.55
N GLU A 23 -4.35 34.49 -7.27
CA GLU A 23 -3.95 33.32 -8.04
C GLU A 23 -2.53 32.94 -7.61
N LEU A 24 -2.30 31.66 -7.33
CA LEU A 24 -1.02 31.13 -6.88
C LEU A 24 -0.69 29.84 -7.63
N ALA A 25 0.59 29.59 -7.85
CA ALA A 25 1.11 28.34 -8.37
C ALA A 25 2.19 27.83 -7.43
N TRP A 26 2.11 26.55 -7.07
CA TRP A 26 3.00 25.87 -6.13
C TRP A 26 3.02 24.37 -6.43
N HIS A 27 3.85 23.60 -5.74
CA HIS A 27 3.89 22.15 -5.89
C HIS A 27 3.73 21.39 -4.58
N VAL A 28 3.14 20.18 -4.66
CA VAL A 28 3.08 19.23 -3.53
C VAL A 28 4.17 18.17 -3.71
N PRO A 29 4.96 17.86 -2.67
CA PRO A 29 5.88 16.73 -2.71
C PRO A 29 5.11 15.40 -2.70
N LEU A 30 5.46 14.52 -3.64
CA LEU A 30 5.03 13.13 -3.70
C LEU A 30 6.29 12.27 -3.64
N VAL A 31 6.45 11.48 -2.59
CA VAL A 31 7.64 10.65 -2.39
C VAL A 31 7.39 9.27 -2.97
N SER A 32 8.35 8.76 -3.73
CA SER A 32 8.30 7.41 -4.31
C SER A 32 9.24 6.49 -3.55
N TYR A 33 8.76 5.28 -3.27
CA TYR A 33 9.49 4.23 -2.58
C TYR A 33 9.57 2.98 -3.46
N ASP A 34 10.74 2.38 -3.54
CA ASP A 34 10.93 1.02 -4.04
C ASP A 34 10.75 0.05 -2.88
N VAL A 35 9.83 -0.90 -3.03
CA VAL A 35 9.40 -1.79 -1.96
C VAL A 35 9.54 -3.23 -2.42
N SER A 36 10.47 -3.96 -1.81
CA SER A 36 10.54 -5.42 -1.95
C SER A 36 9.63 -6.08 -0.90
N PHE A 37 8.85 -7.07 -1.31
CA PHE A 37 7.94 -7.78 -0.43
C PHE A 37 7.89 -9.28 -0.71
N ALA A 38 7.80 -10.07 0.35
CA ALA A 38 7.72 -11.51 0.28
C ALA A 38 6.29 -11.97 0.07
N ARG A 39 6.11 -12.98 -0.79
CA ARG A 39 4.80 -13.59 -1.07
C ARG A 39 4.77 -15.06 -0.66
N VAL A 40 3.58 -15.51 -0.30
CA VAL A 40 3.31 -16.92 -0.03
C VAL A 40 2.15 -17.42 -0.86
N LYS A 41 2.31 -18.64 -1.38
CA LYS A 41 1.23 -19.40 -2.00
C LYS A 41 0.54 -20.24 -0.93
N ARG A 42 -0.68 -19.85 -0.56
CA ARG A 42 -1.53 -20.55 0.40
C ARG A 42 -2.46 -21.52 -0.30
N LEU A 43 -2.30 -22.81 -0.03
CA LEU A 43 -3.12 -23.90 -0.53
C LEU A 43 -3.98 -24.49 0.59
N LYS A 44 -5.09 -25.13 0.21
CA LYS A 44 -5.79 -26.03 1.12
C LYS A 44 -4.93 -27.27 1.34
N MET A 45 -4.73 -27.64 2.61
CA MET A 45 -3.94 -28.81 2.95
C MET A 45 -4.60 -30.09 2.43
N ASP A 46 -3.82 -30.95 1.80
CA ASP A 46 -4.30 -32.27 1.38
C ASP A 46 -4.50 -33.18 2.60
N ILE A 47 -5.34 -34.21 2.44
CA ILE A 47 -5.72 -35.09 3.56
C ILE A 47 -4.53 -35.84 4.14
N LEU A 48 -3.55 -36.18 3.30
CA LEU A 48 -2.44 -37.01 3.71
C LEU A 48 -1.43 -36.18 4.49
N MET A 49 -1.06 -35.00 4.03
CA MET A 49 -0.28 -34.01 4.79
C MET A 49 -0.92 -33.73 6.14
N LYS A 50 -2.25 -33.54 6.17
CA LYS A 50 -2.99 -33.37 7.42
C LYS A 50 -2.84 -34.57 8.35
N MET A 51 -2.95 -35.79 7.82
CA MET A 51 -2.77 -37.03 8.59
C MET A 51 -1.33 -37.16 9.14
N LEU A 52 -0.30 -36.78 8.37
CA LEU A 52 1.09 -36.83 8.84
C LEU A 52 1.30 -35.83 10.00
N LEU A 53 0.82 -34.59 9.85
CA LEU A 53 0.90 -33.59 10.91
C LEU A 53 0.19 -34.05 12.18
N LEU A 54 -1.03 -34.61 12.07
CA LEU A 54 -1.74 -35.21 13.21
C LEU A 54 -0.94 -36.36 13.83
N ALA A 55 -0.32 -37.22 13.02
CA ALA A 55 0.47 -38.32 13.53
C ALA A 55 1.72 -37.85 14.30
N PHE A 56 2.36 -36.76 13.87
CA PHE A 56 3.46 -36.12 14.61
C PHE A 56 3.01 -35.40 15.88
N GLN A 57 1.74 -34.99 15.96
CA GLN A 57 1.15 -34.42 17.17
C GLN A 57 0.91 -35.50 18.23
N GLU A 58 0.36 -36.65 17.82
CA GLU A 58 -0.17 -37.66 18.74
C GLU A 58 0.84 -38.77 19.07
N ALA A 59 1.90 -38.97 18.28
CA ALA A 59 2.82 -40.09 18.43
C ALA A 59 4.31 -39.71 18.26
N ASP A 60 5.19 -40.44 18.96
CA ASP A 60 6.64 -40.31 18.84
C ASP A 60 7.16 -41.09 17.62
N ILE A 61 7.01 -40.51 16.43
CA ILE A 61 7.38 -41.12 15.15
C ILE A 61 8.82 -40.74 14.76
N ARG A 62 9.68 -41.75 14.56
CA ARG A 62 11.10 -41.56 14.24
C ARG A 62 11.49 -41.92 12.81
N ARG A 63 10.67 -42.71 12.10
CA ARG A 63 11.02 -43.26 10.79
C ARG A 63 9.85 -43.12 9.82
N PRO A 64 10.10 -42.68 8.57
CA PRO A 64 9.07 -42.62 7.52
C PRO A 64 8.35 -43.94 7.29
N ALA A 65 9.04 -45.08 7.37
CA ALA A 65 8.45 -46.42 7.25
C ALA A 65 7.27 -46.66 8.22
N ALA A 66 7.34 -46.16 9.45
CA ALA A 66 6.24 -46.33 10.43
C ALA A 66 4.97 -45.59 10.00
N LEU A 67 5.12 -44.44 9.33
CA LEU A 67 4.00 -43.70 8.74
C LEU A 67 3.48 -44.35 7.46
N ALA A 68 4.38 -44.86 6.63
CA ALA A 68 4.02 -45.58 5.40
C ALA A 68 3.12 -46.79 5.71
N GLU A 69 3.49 -47.56 6.73
CA GLU A 69 2.69 -48.69 7.23
C GLU A 69 1.35 -48.23 7.84
N MET A 70 1.35 -47.19 8.68
CA MET A 70 0.16 -46.68 9.36
C MET A 70 -0.87 -46.09 8.40
N LEU A 71 -0.40 -45.41 7.35
CA LEU A 71 -1.23 -44.70 6.37
C LEU A 71 -1.52 -45.54 5.13
N PHE A 72 -0.92 -46.72 5.00
CA PHE A 72 -1.00 -47.60 3.81
C PHE A 72 -0.57 -46.88 2.51
N VAL A 73 0.55 -46.17 2.57
CA VAL A 73 1.11 -45.35 1.48
C VAL A 73 2.57 -45.73 1.24
N GLU A 74 3.06 -45.56 0.03
CA GLU A 74 4.46 -45.82 -0.32
C GLU A 74 5.43 -44.96 0.51
N GLU A 75 6.50 -45.59 1.02
CA GLU A 75 7.47 -44.91 1.89
C GLU A 75 8.18 -43.74 1.21
N LEU A 76 8.47 -43.85 -0.09
CA LEU A 76 9.11 -42.77 -0.86
C LEU A 76 8.25 -41.51 -0.86
N PHE A 77 6.93 -41.65 -1.03
CA PHE A 77 6.01 -40.52 -1.01
C PHE A 77 5.92 -39.86 0.38
N ILE A 78 5.95 -40.66 1.45
CA ILE A 78 6.01 -40.14 2.83
C ILE A 78 7.30 -39.37 3.08
N ARG A 79 8.44 -39.85 2.55
CA ARG A 79 9.73 -39.15 2.66
C ARG A 79 9.69 -37.81 1.96
N ASP A 80 9.19 -37.75 0.73
CA ASP A 80 9.07 -36.50 -0.04
C ASP A 80 8.22 -35.46 0.71
N LEU A 81 7.13 -35.89 1.35
CA LEU A 81 6.28 -34.99 2.14
C LEU A 81 6.92 -34.56 3.45
N ILE A 82 7.65 -35.44 4.14
CA ILE A 82 8.43 -35.09 5.32
C ILE A 82 9.48 -34.05 4.98
N ASP A 83 10.21 -34.26 3.88
CA ASP A 83 11.24 -33.33 3.42
C ASP A 83 10.63 -31.97 3.07
N LYS A 84 9.46 -31.96 2.40
CA LYS A 84 8.68 -30.75 2.11
C LYS A 84 8.21 -30.03 3.39
N MET A 85 7.70 -30.76 4.38
CA MET A 85 7.25 -30.17 5.65
C MET A 85 8.42 -29.67 6.50
N HIS A 86 9.59 -30.31 6.38
CA HIS A 86 10.81 -29.87 7.05
C HIS A 86 11.37 -28.59 6.41
N SER A 87 11.45 -28.53 5.08
CA SER A 87 11.93 -27.33 4.37
C SER A 87 11.02 -26.11 4.58
N THR A 88 9.71 -26.33 4.72
CA THR A 88 8.73 -25.29 5.05
C THR A 88 8.58 -25.01 6.55
N GLN A 89 9.40 -25.66 7.37
CA GLN A 89 9.46 -25.52 8.83
C GLN A 89 8.14 -25.84 9.56
N LEU A 90 7.29 -26.70 9.01
CA LEU A 90 6.09 -27.19 9.70
C LEU A 90 6.42 -28.25 10.74
N ILE A 91 7.48 -29.00 10.50
CA ILE A 91 7.99 -30.02 11.42
C ILE A 91 9.49 -29.84 11.65
N ARG A 92 9.96 -30.36 12.78
CA ARG A 92 11.37 -30.47 13.11
C ARG A 92 11.67 -31.87 13.65
N LEU A 93 12.93 -32.31 13.54
CA LEU A 93 13.37 -33.58 14.11
C LEU A 93 14.01 -33.35 15.48
N ASP A 94 13.33 -33.83 16.53
CA ASP A 94 13.82 -33.78 17.92
C ASP A 94 14.35 -35.17 18.36
N ALA A 95 14.96 -35.27 19.55
CA ALA A 95 15.50 -36.53 20.09
C ALA A 95 14.45 -37.67 20.21
N LYS A 96 13.16 -37.31 20.28
CA LYS A 96 12.06 -38.26 20.40
C LYS A 96 11.45 -38.66 19.05
N GLY A 97 11.72 -37.92 17.98
CA GLY A 97 11.11 -38.09 16.66
C GLY A 97 10.72 -36.75 16.03
N TYR A 98 9.99 -36.81 14.93
CA TYR A 98 9.42 -35.64 14.27
C TYR A 98 8.36 -34.98 15.17
N ARG A 99 8.38 -33.65 15.26
CA ARG A 99 7.37 -32.85 15.97
C ARG A 99 6.97 -31.64 15.15
N LEU A 100 5.73 -31.19 15.37
CA LEU A 100 5.23 -29.93 14.85
C LEU A 100 5.99 -28.74 15.46
N THR A 101 6.19 -27.72 14.62
CA THR A 101 6.55 -26.37 15.08
C THR A 101 5.27 -25.57 15.37
N ASP A 102 5.42 -24.36 15.92
CA ASP A 102 4.28 -23.45 16.13
C ASP A 102 3.59 -23.11 14.80
N LYS A 103 4.38 -22.95 13.72
CA LYS A 103 3.87 -22.78 12.36
C LYS A 103 3.07 -24.00 11.91
N GLY A 104 3.60 -25.20 12.15
CA GLY A 104 2.93 -26.47 11.87
C GLY A 104 1.58 -26.59 12.55
N HIS A 105 1.49 -26.25 13.84
CA HIS A 105 0.22 -26.23 14.57
C HIS A 105 -0.78 -25.26 13.97
N GLY A 106 -0.37 -24.02 13.69
CA GLY A 106 -1.24 -23.00 13.09
C GLY A 106 -1.77 -23.39 11.70
N HIS A 107 -0.92 -24.02 10.88
CA HIS A 107 -1.30 -24.52 9.56
C HIS A 107 -2.30 -25.69 9.65
N LEU A 108 -2.06 -26.62 10.57
CA LEU A 108 -2.94 -27.77 10.79
C LEU A 108 -4.33 -27.34 11.29
N GLU A 109 -4.40 -26.39 12.21
CA GLU A 109 -5.66 -25.85 12.75
C GLU A 109 -6.47 -25.15 11.66
N LYS A 110 -5.82 -24.31 10.86
CA LYS A 110 -6.45 -23.60 9.74
C LYS A 110 -6.73 -24.50 8.52
N GLY A 111 -6.11 -25.67 8.45
CA GLY A 111 -6.21 -26.58 7.30
C GLY A 111 -5.57 -26.03 6.03
N ILE A 112 -4.51 -25.22 6.18
CA ILE A 112 -3.81 -24.55 5.07
C ILE A 112 -2.34 -24.96 5.03
N PHE A 113 -1.75 -24.85 3.85
CA PHE A 113 -0.33 -25.05 3.62
C PHE A 113 0.22 -23.83 2.86
N GLU A 114 1.35 -23.28 3.27
CA GLU A 114 1.93 -22.08 2.64
C GLU A 114 3.31 -22.40 2.10
N GLU A 115 3.55 -22.05 0.84
CA GLU A 115 4.84 -22.14 0.16
C GLU A 115 5.38 -20.73 -0.07
N ALA A 116 6.62 -20.49 0.36
CA ALA A 116 7.29 -19.23 0.04
C ALA A 116 7.46 -19.10 -1.48
N MET A 117 7.20 -17.90 -2.00
CA MET A 117 7.44 -17.54 -3.39
C MET A 117 8.66 -16.63 -3.48
N GLU A 118 9.11 -16.36 -4.70
CA GLU A 118 10.10 -15.31 -4.93
C GLU A 118 9.51 -13.94 -4.55
N ASP A 119 10.36 -13.14 -3.90
CA ASP A 119 10.08 -11.76 -3.55
C ASP A 119 9.70 -10.98 -4.81
N ASP A 120 8.81 -10.02 -4.63
CA ASP A 120 8.34 -9.14 -5.69
C ASP A 120 8.66 -7.69 -5.33
N GLU A 121 8.64 -6.83 -6.35
CA GLU A 121 8.98 -5.42 -6.22
C GLU A 121 7.81 -4.57 -6.69
N ALA A 122 7.58 -3.45 -6.00
CA ALA A 122 6.57 -2.49 -6.38
C ALA A 122 7.01 -1.07 -6.01
N ILE A 123 6.64 -0.12 -6.86
CA ILE A 123 6.84 1.30 -6.59
C ILE A 123 5.59 1.83 -5.89
N VAL A 124 5.79 2.40 -4.69
CA VAL A 124 4.73 3.01 -3.90
C VAL A 124 4.94 4.52 -3.85
N SER A 125 3.91 5.28 -4.20
CA SER A 125 3.86 6.72 -4.01
C SER A 125 3.18 7.07 -2.67
N PHE A 126 3.70 8.10 -2.01
CA PHE A 126 3.17 8.61 -0.76
C PHE A 126 3.07 10.13 -0.77
N SER A 127 1.88 10.65 -0.47
CA SER A 127 1.66 12.09 -0.26
C SER A 127 1.40 12.36 1.21
N ALA A 128 2.36 12.99 1.89
CA ALA A 128 2.21 13.36 3.30
C ALA A 128 1.05 14.35 3.54
N VAL A 129 0.73 15.18 2.55
CA VAL A 129 -0.36 16.18 2.61
C VAL A 129 -1.73 15.52 2.56
N HIS A 130 -1.89 14.48 1.74
CA HIS A 130 -3.15 13.75 1.59
C HIS A 130 -3.25 12.54 2.54
N ASP A 131 -2.16 12.18 3.20
CA ASP A 131 -2.03 10.96 4.01
C ASP A 131 -2.42 9.67 3.25
N SER A 132 -2.06 9.65 1.96
CA SER A 132 -2.48 8.64 1.00
C SER A 132 -1.29 7.93 0.37
N TYR A 133 -1.46 6.63 0.14
CA TYR A 133 -0.53 5.77 -0.59
C TYR A 133 -1.16 5.34 -1.91
N GLY A 134 -0.33 5.04 -2.90
CA GLY A 134 -0.81 4.47 -4.17
C GLY A 134 0.30 3.76 -4.92
N LEU A 135 -0.05 2.69 -5.64
CA LEU A 135 0.90 1.98 -6.50
C LEU A 135 1.18 2.76 -7.78
N LEU A 136 2.44 2.75 -8.19
CA LEU A 136 2.88 3.28 -9.48
C LEU A 136 3.33 2.12 -10.37
N GLU A 137 3.04 2.23 -11.67
CA GLU A 137 3.57 1.30 -12.67
C GLU A 137 5.04 1.61 -13.01
N ASP A 138 5.45 2.87 -12.85
CA ASP A 138 6.82 3.32 -13.13
C ASP A 138 7.17 4.56 -12.27
N VAL A 139 8.46 4.86 -12.15
CA VAL A 139 8.97 6.07 -11.50
C VAL A 139 8.55 7.27 -12.34
N LEU A 140 7.86 8.22 -11.71
CA LEU A 140 7.45 9.45 -12.37
C LEU A 140 8.70 10.32 -12.64
N GLU A 141 8.87 10.76 -13.89
CA GLU A 141 10.00 11.61 -14.29
C GLU A 141 9.98 12.94 -13.52
N GLU A 142 11.15 13.41 -13.05
CA GLU A 142 11.30 14.71 -12.40
C GLU A 142 11.00 15.87 -13.36
N GLY A 143 9.72 16.22 -13.49
CA GLY A 143 9.24 17.37 -14.25
C GLY A 143 9.32 18.67 -13.46
N GLY A 144 10.51 19.08 -13.02
CA GLY A 144 10.68 20.25 -12.14
C GLY A 144 10.47 21.60 -12.85
N GLN A 145 9.27 22.18 -12.75
CA GLN A 145 9.12 23.64 -12.86
C GLN A 145 9.57 24.29 -11.55
N ASN A 146 10.27 25.42 -11.63
CA ASN A 146 10.74 26.16 -10.46
C ASN A 146 9.59 26.92 -9.78
N LEU A 147 8.68 26.17 -9.17
CA LEU A 147 7.55 26.65 -8.37
C LEU A 147 7.91 26.57 -6.88
N PRO A 148 7.30 27.38 -6.01
CA PRO A 148 7.47 27.23 -4.58
C PRO A 148 6.76 25.96 -4.08
N SER A 149 7.29 25.35 -3.02
CA SER A 149 6.64 24.23 -2.34
C SER A 149 5.37 24.69 -1.62
N TYR A 150 4.40 23.79 -1.49
CA TYR A 150 3.18 24.03 -0.74
C TYR A 150 3.51 24.42 0.72
N ARG A 151 2.98 25.57 1.13
CA ARG A 151 3.27 26.23 2.42
C ARG A 151 2.91 25.42 3.67
N TYR A 152 2.12 24.35 3.52
CA TYR A 152 1.76 23.42 4.59
C TYR A 152 2.22 21.99 4.32
N ALA A 153 3.21 21.80 3.45
CA ALA A 153 3.82 20.50 3.22
C ALA A 153 4.37 19.93 4.52
N LEU A 154 4.08 18.65 4.76
CA LEU A 154 4.58 17.90 5.92
C LEU A 154 5.79 17.07 5.49
N SER A 155 6.88 17.13 6.27
CA SER A 155 7.99 16.20 6.14
C SER A 155 7.71 14.97 7.02
N ARG A 156 6.90 14.05 6.51
CA ARG A 156 6.64 12.75 7.14
C ARG A 156 7.11 11.67 6.17
N ASN A 157 7.70 10.60 6.69
CA ASN A 157 8.10 9.44 5.90
C ASN A 157 6.92 8.47 5.75
N ALA A 158 7.00 7.59 4.75
CA ALA A 158 6.05 6.49 4.61
C ALA A 158 6.08 5.56 5.83
N ASP A 159 4.93 4.94 6.10
CA ASP A 159 4.73 3.96 7.15
C ASP A 159 4.70 2.57 6.51
N THR A 160 5.64 1.72 6.92
CA THR A 160 5.78 0.36 6.39
C THR A 160 4.53 -0.49 6.63
N GLU A 161 3.80 -0.28 7.73
CA GLU A 161 2.56 -1.03 8.01
C GLU A 161 1.47 -0.68 6.98
N ARG A 162 1.31 0.61 6.65
CA ARG A 162 0.34 1.06 5.65
C ARG A 162 0.73 0.68 4.23
N ILE A 163 2.03 0.59 3.95
CA ILE A 163 2.53 0.02 2.69
C ILE A 163 2.16 -1.46 2.59
N HIS A 164 2.34 -2.24 3.66
CA HIS A 164 1.94 -3.64 3.70
C HIS A 164 0.43 -3.81 3.48
N GLU A 165 -0.40 -2.97 4.09
CA GLU A 165 -1.85 -2.96 3.87
C GLU A 165 -2.21 -2.70 2.40
N LEU A 166 -1.61 -1.67 1.78
CA LEU A 166 -1.81 -1.35 0.37
C LEU A 166 -1.43 -2.54 -0.53
N LEU A 167 -0.26 -3.13 -0.30
CA LEU A 167 0.22 -4.27 -1.09
C LEU A 167 -0.70 -5.48 -0.91
N THR A 168 -1.19 -5.71 0.30
CA THR A 168 -2.14 -6.79 0.61
C THR A 168 -3.47 -6.59 -0.13
N GLU A 169 -3.97 -5.37 -0.22
CA GLU A 169 -5.23 -5.07 -0.94
C GLU A 169 -5.08 -5.24 -2.46
N GLU A 170 -3.98 -4.76 -3.02
CA GLU A 170 -3.79 -4.67 -4.48
C GLU A 170 -3.13 -5.90 -5.11
N LYS A 171 -2.29 -6.63 -4.37
CA LYS A 171 -1.48 -7.75 -4.90
C LYS A 171 -1.97 -9.13 -4.47
N ASN A 172 -2.82 -9.23 -3.46
CA ASN A 172 -3.39 -10.53 -3.10
C ASN A 172 -4.32 -11.02 -4.21
N SER A 173 -4.16 -12.29 -4.58
CA SER A 173 -4.99 -12.91 -5.59
C SER A 173 -5.48 -14.28 -5.13
N ALA A 174 -6.66 -14.66 -5.59
CA ALA A 174 -7.18 -16.00 -5.44
C ALA A 174 -7.27 -16.63 -6.83
N GLU A 175 -6.57 -17.74 -7.02
CA GLU A 175 -6.67 -18.58 -8.20
C GLU A 175 -7.34 -19.90 -7.85
N ASP A 176 -7.75 -20.66 -8.87
CA ASP A 176 -8.39 -21.96 -8.66
C ASP A 176 -7.45 -22.94 -7.94
N GLY A 177 -7.70 -23.11 -6.64
CA GLY A 177 -6.99 -24.05 -5.77
C GLY A 177 -5.93 -23.44 -4.85
N TYR A 178 -5.60 -22.15 -4.97
CA TYR A 178 -4.65 -21.47 -4.07
C TYR A 178 -4.84 -19.95 -4.02
N GLN A 179 -4.28 -19.32 -3.00
CA GLN A 179 -4.23 -17.87 -2.83
C GLN A 179 -2.76 -17.42 -2.83
N VAL A 180 -2.45 -16.35 -3.53
CA VAL A 180 -1.15 -15.67 -3.41
C VAL A 180 -1.35 -14.51 -2.46
N ILE A 181 -0.52 -14.45 -1.41
CA ILE A 181 -0.69 -13.50 -0.32
C ILE A 181 0.64 -12.79 -0.06
N VAL A 182 0.58 -11.47 0.09
CA VAL A 182 1.69 -10.67 0.60
C VAL A 182 1.90 -11.01 2.07
N SER A 183 3.07 -11.53 2.39
CA SER A 183 3.41 -12.00 3.74
C SER A 183 4.09 -10.92 4.57
N ASP A 184 5.10 -10.26 4.01
CA ASP A 184 5.90 -9.28 4.72
C ASP A 184 6.57 -8.31 3.73
N VAL A 185 6.92 -7.11 4.22
CA VAL A 185 7.72 -6.12 3.47
C VAL A 185 9.17 -6.26 3.91
N SER A 186 10.04 -6.66 2.98
CA SER A 186 11.44 -6.95 3.28
C SER A 186 12.33 -5.71 3.19
N SER A 187 12.01 -4.77 2.29
CA SER A 187 12.75 -3.52 2.11
C SER A 187 11.80 -2.38 1.73
N CYS A 188 12.23 -1.15 2.02
CA CYS A 188 11.55 0.08 1.59
C CYS A 188 12.61 1.17 1.42
N GLU A 189 12.94 1.49 0.18
CA GLU A 189 13.99 2.44 -0.19
C GLU A 189 13.36 3.67 -0.86
N GLU A 190 13.72 4.88 -0.42
CA GLU A 190 13.24 6.11 -1.05
C GLU A 190 13.94 6.33 -2.40
N LEU A 191 13.18 6.38 -3.48
CA LEU A 191 13.68 6.62 -4.83
C LEU A 191 13.85 8.11 -5.13
N GLY A 192 12.96 8.94 -4.59
CA GLY A 192 12.99 10.38 -4.81
C GLY A 192 11.66 11.06 -4.52
N THR A 193 11.65 12.38 -4.69
CA THR A 193 10.47 13.22 -4.49
C THR A 193 10.08 13.92 -5.78
N GLU A 194 8.89 13.63 -6.29
CA GLU A 194 8.28 14.39 -7.38
C GLU A 194 7.57 15.63 -6.83
N HIS A 195 7.53 16.68 -7.64
CA HIS A 195 6.89 17.94 -7.32
C HIS A 195 5.68 18.18 -8.21
N ILE A 196 4.49 17.83 -7.70
CA ILE A 196 3.22 17.90 -8.44
C ILE A 196 2.72 19.35 -8.51
N PRO A 197 2.66 19.97 -9.70
CA PRO A 197 2.16 21.34 -9.84
C PRO A 197 0.68 21.47 -9.49
N CYS A 198 0.36 22.49 -8.70
CA CYS A 198 -0.98 22.87 -8.32
C CYS A 198 -1.23 24.34 -8.66
N ILE A 199 -2.47 24.65 -9.06
CA ILE A 199 -2.93 26.02 -9.31
C ILE A 199 -4.04 26.33 -8.32
N GLU A 200 -3.85 27.36 -7.51
CA GLU A 200 -4.79 27.80 -6.49
C GLU A 200 -5.44 29.12 -6.90
N PHE A 201 -6.76 29.17 -6.79
CA PHE A 201 -7.56 30.38 -6.90
C PHE A 201 -8.21 30.67 -5.55
N GLN A 202 -7.94 31.84 -4.99
CA GLN A 202 -8.66 32.36 -3.83
C GLN A 202 -9.83 33.19 -4.36
N LEU A 203 -11.05 32.79 -4.01
CA LEU A 203 -12.27 33.31 -4.59
C LEU A 203 -13.11 34.01 -3.52
N TYR A 204 -13.86 35.03 -3.92
CA TYR A 204 -14.85 35.71 -3.11
C TYR A 204 -16.19 35.74 -3.85
N ASP A 205 -17.21 35.09 -3.27
CA ASP A 205 -18.60 35.15 -3.71
C ASP A 205 -19.28 36.35 -3.05
N GLN A 206 -19.57 37.39 -3.84
CA GLN A 206 -20.17 38.65 -3.37
C GLN A 206 -21.63 38.47 -2.93
N LYS A 207 -22.33 37.48 -3.48
CA LYS A 207 -23.74 37.23 -3.17
C LYS A 207 -23.89 36.51 -1.82
N GLN A 208 -22.95 35.64 -1.50
CA GLN A 208 -22.95 34.86 -0.26
C GLN A 208 -22.04 35.44 0.84
N ASP A 209 -21.24 36.47 0.53
CA ASP A 209 -20.20 37.02 1.42
C ASP A 209 -19.26 35.90 1.94
N LEU A 210 -18.83 35.06 1.00
CA LEU A 210 -18.06 33.84 1.27
C LEU A 210 -16.74 33.85 0.52
N PHE A 211 -15.67 33.61 1.25
CA PHE A 211 -14.38 33.27 0.69
C PHE A 211 -14.21 31.76 0.63
N TYR A 212 -13.55 31.26 -0.41
CA TYR A 212 -13.22 29.85 -0.57
C TYR A 212 -12.05 29.67 -1.53
N ALA A 213 -11.37 28.53 -1.44
CA ALA A 213 -10.28 28.16 -2.33
C ALA A 213 -10.78 27.23 -3.44
N ARG A 214 -10.15 27.29 -4.61
CA ARG A 214 -10.20 26.22 -5.61
C ARG A 214 -8.80 25.84 -6.03
N VAL A 215 -8.43 24.58 -5.84
CA VAL A 215 -7.08 24.07 -6.09
C VAL A 215 -7.13 22.99 -7.15
N TRP A 216 -6.47 23.22 -8.29
CA TRP A 216 -6.32 22.23 -9.33
C TRP A 216 -5.03 21.44 -9.13
N ASN A 217 -5.13 20.12 -8.96
CA ASN A 217 -4.00 19.21 -8.80
C ASN A 217 -3.70 18.51 -10.14
N SER A 218 -2.51 18.72 -10.71
CA SER A 218 -2.17 18.17 -12.02
C SER A 218 -2.07 16.64 -12.05
N ARG A 219 -1.75 16.00 -10.92
CA ARG A 219 -1.66 14.53 -10.82
C ARG A 219 -3.05 13.89 -10.85
N LEU A 220 -4.01 14.49 -10.13
CA LEU A 220 -5.40 14.05 -10.13
C LEU A 220 -6.13 14.44 -11.42
N GLY A 221 -5.67 15.50 -12.10
CA GLY A 221 -6.37 16.07 -13.26
C GLY A 221 -7.74 16.62 -12.87
N ALA A 222 -7.90 17.07 -11.62
CA ALA A 222 -9.16 17.50 -11.03
C ALA A 222 -8.95 18.56 -9.94
N TRP A 223 -10.07 19.11 -9.46
CA TRP A 223 -10.11 19.99 -8.30
C TRP A 223 -9.92 19.17 -7.00
N ASP A 224 -9.02 19.64 -6.14
CA ASP A 224 -8.52 18.91 -4.97
C ASP A 224 -9.14 19.46 -3.67
N GLY A 225 -10.23 18.82 -3.25
CA GLY A 225 -10.97 19.24 -2.07
C GLY A 225 -10.22 19.08 -0.74
N VAL A 226 -9.13 18.29 -0.69
CA VAL A 226 -8.31 18.14 0.53
C VAL A 226 -7.46 19.39 0.71
N LEU A 227 -6.76 19.81 -0.35
CA LEU A 227 -5.94 21.03 -0.35
C LEU A 227 -6.81 22.27 -0.16
N GLU A 228 -7.97 22.34 -0.82
CA GLU A 228 -8.94 23.44 -0.68
C GLU A 228 -9.33 23.67 0.78
N LYS A 229 -9.81 22.61 1.46
CA LYS A 229 -10.21 22.68 2.87
C LYS A 229 -9.07 23.08 3.79
N GLN A 230 -7.88 22.50 3.58
CA GLN A 230 -6.72 22.78 4.41
C GLN A 230 -6.30 24.26 4.34
N ILE A 231 -6.37 24.86 3.16
CA ILE A 231 -6.09 26.28 2.94
C ILE A 231 -7.17 27.14 3.61
N GLU A 232 -8.44 26.81 3.37
CA GLU A 232 -9.57 27.54 3.94
C GLU A 232 -9.54 27.57 5.47
N GLU A 233 -9.29 26.42 6.11
CA GLU A 233 -9.20 26.32 7.57
C GLU A 233 -8.10 27.22 8.17
N LYS A 234 -7.05 27.52 7.42
CA LYS A 234 -5.88 28.26 7.89
C LYS A 234 -5.90 29.75 7.51
N GLU A 235 -6.48 30.11 6.38
CA GLU A 235 -6.30 31.44 5.79
C GLU A 235 -7.58 32.26 5.63
N LEU A 236 -8.77 31.66 5.81
CA LEU A 236 -10.03 32.41 5.66
C LEU A 236 -10.08 33.67 6.52
N VAL A 237 -9.52 33.63 7.73
CA VAL A 237 -9.46 34.78 8.64
C VAL A 237 -8.58 35.88 8.04
N GLU A 238 -7.39 35.54 7.58
CA GLU A 238 -6.44 36.48 6.97
C GLU A 238 -7.02 37.13 5.72
N TRP A 239 -7.71 36.37 4.87
CA TRP A 239 -8.35 36.90 3.66
C TRP A 239 -9.45 37.92 3.99
N ARG A 240 -10.27 37.63 4.99
CA ARG A 240 -11.33 38.56 5.46
C ARG A 240 -10.74 39.84 6.05
N GLU A 241 -9.63 39.76 6.77
CA GLU A 241 -8.94 40.94 7.31
C GLU A 241 -8.27 41.77 6.20
N ALA A 242 -7.61 41.12 5.25
CA ALA A 242 -6.98 41.79 4.12
C ALA A 242 -8.00 42.58 3.28
N MET A 243 -9.21 42.03 3.08
CA MET A 243 -10.27 42.73 2.35
C MET A 243 -10.83 43.94 3.09
N LYS A 244 -10.91 43.90 4.43
CA LYS A 244 -11.35 45.06 5.23
C LYS A 244 -10.36 46.22 5.21
N ASN A 245 -9.09 45.91 4.97
CA ASN A 245 -7.99 46.86 4.95
C ASN A 245 -7.59 47.29 3.52
N ALA A 246 -8.26 46.77 2.48
CA ALA A 246 -8.05 47.10 1.07
C ALA A 246 -9.05 48.15 0.59
#